data_AF-A0A7X0W1C3-F1
#
_entry.id   AF-A0A7X0W1C3-F1
#
_cell.length_a   1.000
_cell.length_b   1.000
_cell.length_c   1.000
_cell.angle_alpha   90.00
_cell.angle_beta   90.00
_cell.angle_gamma   90.00
#
_symmetry.space_group_name_H-M   'P 1'
#
loop_
_entity.id
_entity.type
_entity.pdbx_description
1 polymer ?
#
loop_
_entity_poly.entity_id
_entity_poly.type
_entity_poly.pdbx_seq_one_letter_code
_entity_poly.pdbx_strand_id
1 'polypeptide(L)'
;MELQLQRFKGSLVGLAVGDALGTTIEFSMPGRFEPVEDMVGGGPFGLKPGQWTDDTSMAICLAESLLETGVFDPVDQMRRYARWRYEGYWSSTGVCFDVGNATAEAIGRFRQTGEGYCGSADPRSAGNGSILYSASSRHPLRFTLPFG
;
A
#
# COMPACT_ATOMS: atom_id res chain seq x y z
N MET A 1 12.39 0.72 -23.40
CA MET A 1 11.67 -0.38 -22.75
C MET A 1 12.40 -0.88 -21.50
N GLU A 2 13.68 -1.29 -21.58
CA GLU A 2 14.42 -1.86 -20.44
C GLU A 2 14.65 -0.90 -19.27
N LEU A 3 15.03 0.36 -19.54
CA LEU A 3 15.20 1.38 -18.50
C LEU A 3 13.91 1.69 -17.72
N GLN A 4 12.75 1.63 -18.38
CA GLN A 4 11.45 1.87 -17.74
C GLN A 4 11.10 0.72 -16.80
N LEU A 5 11.29 -0.52 -17.26
CA LEU A 5 11.07 -1.71 -16.42
C LEU A 5 11.97 -1.68 -15.17
N GLN A 6 13.24 -1.30 -15.32
CA GLN A 6 14.16 -1.17 -14.19
C GLN A 6 13.70 -0.10 -13.19
N ARG A 7 13.17 1.04 -13.67
CA ARG A 7 12.60 2.07 -12.80
C ARG A 7 11.37 1.57 -12.05
N PHE A 8 10.44 0.90 -12.71
CA PHE A 8 9.24 0.35 -12.04
C PHE A 8 9.60 -0.69 -10.98
N LYS A 9 10.47 -1.64 -11.32
CA LYS A 9 10.97 -2.63 -10.36
C LYS A 9 11.68 -1.96 -9.20
N GLY A 10 12.57 -1.00 -9.48
CA GLY A 10 13.29 -0.23 -8.48
C GLY A 10 12.36 0.57 -7.57
N SER A 11 11.27 1.15 -8.10
CA SER A 11 10.29 1.89 -7.29
C SER A 11 9.51 0.97 -6.35
N LEU A 12 9.04 -0.19 -6.80
CA LEU A 12 8.31 -1.15 -5.95
C LEU A 12 9.23 -1.77 -4.90
N VAL A 13 10.44 -2.18 -5.30
CA VAL A 13 11.44 -2.72 -4.35
C VAL A 13 11.89 -1.63 -3.38
N GLY A 14 12.13 -0.41 -3.85
CA GLY A 14 12.52 0.73 -3.02
C GLY A 14 11.44 1.11 -2.01
N LEU A 15 10.16 1.02 -2.38
CA LEU A 15 9.04 1.17 -1.45
C LEU A 15 9.09 0.11 -0.36
N ALA A 16 9.22 -1.17 -0.71
CA ALA A 16 9.29 -2.25 0.26
C ALA A 16 10.51 -2.18 1.20
N VAL A 17 11.67 -1.78 0.66
CA VAL A 17 12.88 -1.56 1.45
C VAL A 17 12.72 -0.37 2.39
N GLY A 18 12.16 0.75 1.91
CA GLY A 18 11.93 1.93 2.72
C GLY A 18 10.92 1.70 3.84
N ASP A 19 9.84 0.97 3.55
CA ASP A 19 8.83 0.53 4.52
C ASP A 19 9.46 -0.36 5.62
N ALA A 20 10.15 -1.43 5.22
CA ALA A 20 10.79 -2.35 6.17
C ALA A 20 11.90 -1.72 7.02
N LEU A 21 12.57 -0.67 6.54
CA LEU A 21 13.53 0.11 7.33
C LEU A 21 12.84 1.13 8.23
N GLY A 22 11.80 1.81 7.72
CA GLY A 22 11.10 2.88 8.41
C GLY A 22 10.33 2.40 9.63
N THR A 23 9.72 1.21 9.55
CA THR A 23 8.95 0.62 10.65
C THR A 23 9.79 0.39 11.91
N THR A 24 11.11 0.17 11.79
CA THR A 24 12.03 0.00 12.92
C THR A 24 12.02 1.19 13.88
N ILE A 25 11.84 2.41 13.37
CA ILE A 25 11.87 3.66 14.14
C ILE A 25 10.51 4.35 14.19
N GLU A 26 9.45 3.65 13.81
CA GLU A 26 8.10 4.22 13.81
C GLU A 26 7.71 4.70 15.21
N PHE A 27 7.05 5.86 15.26
CA PHE A 27 6.71 6.60 16.50
C PHE A 27 7.91 7.14 17.31
N SER A 28 9.14 7.04 16.80
CA SER A 28 10.30 7.69 17.41
C SER A 28 10.35 9.18 17.06
N MET A 29 10.79 10.01 18.01
CA MET A 29 11.05 11.41 17.73
C MET A 29 12.32 11.55 16.86
N PRO A 30 12.32 12.40 15.82
CA PRO A 30 13.52 12.69 15.05
C PRO A 30 14.71 13.06 15.95
N GLY A 31 15.86 12.41 15.74
CA GLY A 31 17.08 12.63 16.53
C GLY A 31 17.08 11.98 17.92
N ARG A 32 16.09 11.15 18.26
CA ARG A 32 16.03 10.38 19.52
C ARG A 32 16.13 8.87 19.34
N PHE A 33 16.65 8.42 18.20
CA PHE A 33 16.92 7.01 17.92
C PHE A 33 18.34 6.86 17.37
N GLU A 34 18.96 5.72 17.63
CA GLU A 34 20.24 5.37 17.02
C GLU A 34 20.05 5.20 15.49
N PRO A 35 20.97 5.72 14.66
CA PRO A 35 20.87 5.56 13.21
C PRO A 35 20.63 4.11 12.80
N VAL A 36 19.60 3.88 11.98
CA VAL A 36 19.33 2.57 11.39
C VAL A 36 20.20 2.43 10.15
N GLU A 37 21.23 1.60 10.24
CA GLU A 37 22.19 1.38 9.15
C GLU A 37 21.93 0.09 8.37
N ASP A 38 21.08 -0.80 8.89
CA ASP A 38 20.75 -2.09 8.29
C ASP A 38 19.29 -2.48 8.58
N MET A 39 18.81 -3.49 7.88
CA MET A 39 17.46 -4.01 7.96
C MET A 39 17.31 -4.94 9.18
N VAL A 40 17.12 -4.35 10.36
CA VAL A 40 17.12 -5.07 11.64
C VAL A 40 15.73 -5.55 12.09
N GLY A 41 14.65 -5.06 11.49
CA GLY A 41 13.28 -5.32 11.95
C GLY A 41 12.95 -4.58 13.25
N GLY A 42 12.21 -5.22 14.16
CA GLY A 42 11.80 -4.64 15.43
C GLY A 42 10.58 -3.73 15.30
N GLY A 43 10.70 -2.50 15.80
CA GLY A 43 9.61 -1.52 15.78
C GLY A 43 8.42 -1.90 16.68
N PRO A 44 7.31 -1.16 16.57
CA PRO A 44 6.12 -1.37 17.40
C PRO A 44 5.45 -2.74 17.20
N PHE A 45 5.70 -3.38 16.06
CA PHE A 45 5.10 -4.67 15.68
C PHE A 45 6.02 -5.88 15.89
N GLY A 46 7.27 -5.68 16.34
CA GLY A 46 8.22 -6.77 16.58
C GLY A 46 8.57 -7.57 15.32
N LEU A 47 8.74 -6.85 14.20
CA LEU A 47 8.96 -7.44 12.89
C LEU A 47 10.32 -8.12 12.77
N LYS A 48 10.41 -9.16 11.94
CA LYS A 48 11.69 -9.73 11.52
C LYS A 48 12.36 -8.81 10.49
N PRO A 49 13.70 -8.83 10.38
CA PRO A 49 14.44 -8.26 9.26
C PRO A 49 13.74 -8.48 7.91
N GLY A 50 13.42 -7.40 7.21
CA GLY A 50 12.83 -7.40 5.88
C GLY A 50 11.32 -7.59 5.79
N GLN A 51 10.62 -7.67 6.92
CA GLN A 51 9.16 -7.59 6.91
C GLN A 51 8.72 -6.12 6.77
N TRP A 52 7.82 -5.89 5.81
CA TRP A 52 7.19 -4.61 5.49
C TRP A 52 5.74 -4.53 6.04
N THR A 53 5.14 -3.34 6.08
CA THR A 53 3.82 -3.08 6.69
C THR A 53 2.67 -3.02 5.65
N ASP A 54 1.62 -2.27 5.98
CA ASP A 54 0.43 -2.06 5.15
C ASP A 54 0.75 -1.33 3.83
N ASP A 55 1.67 -0.38 3.84
CA ASP A 55 2.08 0.40 2.66
C ASP A 55 2.49 -0.52 1.51
N THR A 56 3.44 -1.45 1.75
CA THR A 56 3.87 -2.41 0.73
C THR A 56 2.77 -3.40 0.36
N SER A 57 2.00 -3.88 1.34
CA SER A 57 0.92 -4.83 1.10
C SER A 57 -0.15 -4.24 0.16
N MET A 58 -0.53 -2.98 0.40
CA MET A 58 -1.49 -2.24 -0.43
C MET A 58 -0.91 -1.91 -1.81
N ALA A 59 0.37 -1.53 -1.89
CA ALA A 59 1.04 -1.29 -3.17
C ALA A 59 1.05 -2.54 -4.06
N ILE A 60 1.36 -3.72 -3.50
CA ILE A 60 1.33 -4.99 -4.24
C ILE A 60 -0.09 -5.31 -4.70
N CYS A 61 -1.10 -5.16 -3.84
CA CYS A 61 -2.50 -5.37 -4.21
C CYS A 61 -2.94 -4.47 -5.38
N LEU A 62 -2.56 -3.17 -5.37
CA LEU A 62 -2.86 -2.26 -6.47
C LEU A 62 -2.12 -2.67 -7.76
N ALA A 63 -0.84 -3.01 -7.67
CA ALA A 63 -0.05 -3.43 -8.82
C ALA A 63 -0.65 -4.70 -9.46
N GLU A 64 -1.05 -5.68 -8.65
CA GLU A 64 -1.67 -6.91 -9.12
C GLU A 64 -3.02 -6.65 -9.81
N SER A 65 -3.84 -5.75 -9.24
CA SER A 65 -5.11 -5.33 -9.86
C SER A 65 -4.90 -4.68 -11.23
N LEU A 66 -3.93 -3.76 -11.34
CA LEU A 66 -3.59 -3.11 -12.60
C LEU A 66 -3.09 -4.11 -13.65
N LEU A 67 -2.29 -5.09 -13.25
CA LEU A 67 -1.76 -6.12 -14.14
C LEU A 67 -2.84 -7.07 -14.64
N GLU A 68 -3.75 -7.50 -13.77
CA GLU A 68 -4.80 -8.46 -14.13
C GLU A 68 -5.94 -7.83 -14.92
N THR A 69 -6.35 -6.60 -14.57
CA THR A 69 -7.48 -5.92 -15.22
C THR A 69 -7.05 -5.09 -16.44
N GLY A 70 -5.77 -4.71 -16.51
CA GLY A 70 -5.22 -3.82 -17.54
C GLY A 70 -5.67 -2.36 -17.42
N VAL A 71 -6.44 -2.02 -16.39
CA VAL A 71 -7.00 -0.68 -16.14
C VAL A 71 -7.01 -0.40 -14.63
N PHE A 72 -7.33 0.83 -14.24
CA PHE A 72 -7.65 1.11 -12.85
C PHE A 72 -9.09 0.66 -12.54
N ASP A 73 -9.23 -0.46 -11.82
CA ASP A 73 -10.51 -0.98 -11.33
C ASP A 73 -10.61 -0.83 -9.80
N PRO A 74 -11.36 0.18 -9.30
CA PRO A 74 -11.54 0.42 -7.86
C PRO A 74 -12.20 -0.75 -7.12
N VAL A 75 -13.07 -1.50 -7.79
CA VAL A 75 -13.77 -2.64 -7.17
C VAL A 75 -12.80 -3.79 -6.98
N ASP A 76 -12.00 -4.12 -8.00
CA ASP A 76 -10.99 -5.17 -7.90
C ASP A 76 -9.90 -4.81 -6.87
N GLN A 77 -9.44 -3.56 -6.88
CA GLN A 77 -8.51 -3.03 -5.87
C GLN A 77 -9.05 -3.24 -4.44
N MET A 78 -10.30 -2.83 -4.19
CA MET A 78 -10.92 -2.99 -2.86
C MET A 78 -11.16 -4.46 -2.48
N ARG A 79 -11.40 -5.36 -3.45
CA ARG A 79 -11.44 -6.82 -3.18
C ARG A 79 -10.09 -7.34 -2.69
N ARG A 80 -8.99 -6.94 -3.31
CA ARG A 80 -7.64 -7.35 -2.89
C ARG A 80 -7.28 -6.76 -1.53
N TYR A 81 -7.62 -5.50 -1.28
CA TYR A 81 -7.45 -4.90 0.05
C TYR A 81 -8.26 -5.62 1.12
N ALA A 82 -9.48 -6.06 0.80
CA ALA A 82 -10.27 -6.89 1.70
C ALA A 82 -9.59 -8.25 1.96
N ARG A 83 -9.06 -8.92 0.93
CA ARG A 83 -8.29 -10.16 1.10
C ARG A 83 -7.05 -9.94 1.96
N TRP A 84 -6.31 -8.87 1.76
CA TRP A 84 -5.19 -8.53 2.64
C TRP A 84 -5.67 -8.36 4.08
N ARG A 85 -6.70 -7.54 4.30
CA ARG A 85 -7.23 -7.21 5.61
C ARG A 85 -7.76 -8.41 6.40
N TYR A 86 -8.42 -9.35 5.74
CA TYR A 86 -9.14 -10.46 6.39
C TYR A 86 -8.45 -11.82 6.25
N GLU A 87 -7.58 -11.99 5.25
CA GLU A 87 -6.91 -13.27 4.95
C GLU A 87 -5.37 -13.17 5.04
N GLY A 88 -4.81 -11.97 5.23
CA GLY A 88 -3.37 -11.76 5.24
C GLY A 88 -2.73 -11.82 3.85
N TYR A 89 -3.52 -11.70 2.78
CA TYR A 89 -3.04 -11.69 1.39
C TYR A 89 -1.97 -10.60 1.16
N TRP A 90 -0.81 -10.96 0.62
CA TRP A 90 0.36 -10.07 0.45
C TRP A 90 0.92 -9.44 1.75
N SER A 91 0.57 -9.96 2.93
CA SER A 91 1.23 -9.58 4.18
C SER A 91 2.60 -10.26 4.33
N SER A 92 3.58 -9.51 4.81
CA SER A 92 4.91 -10.04 5.18
C SER A 92 4.88 -10.96 6.41
N THR A 93 3.82 -10.90 7.23
CA THR A 93 3.66 -11.69 8.46
C THR A 93 2.59 -12.77 8.35
N GLY A 94 1.88 -12.84 7.21
CA GLY A 94 0.74 -13.75 7.00
C GLY A 94 -0.57 -13.29 7.62
N VAL A 95 -0.60 -12.12 8.28
CA VAL A 95 -1.82 -11.49 8.82
C VAL A 95 -1.82 -10.00 8.52
N CYS A 96 -2.99 -9.36 8.46
CA CYS A 96 -3.03 -7.90 8.38
C CYS A 96 -2.69 -7.26 9.73
N PHE A 97 -1.78 -6.30 9.70
CA PHE A 97 -1.42 -5.42 10.80
C PHE A 97 -1.19 -4.01 10.26
N ASP A 98 -1.05 -3.03 11.16
CA ASP A 98 -0.78 -1.62 10.85
C ASP A 98 -1.81 -0.89 9.97
N VAL A 99 -2.98 -1.50 9.74
CA VAL A 99 -4.02 -0.87 8.93
C VAL A 99 -4.58 0.37 9.63
N GLY A 100 -4.46 1.53 8.98
CA GLY A 100 -5.06 2.77 9.45
C GLY A 100 -6.59 2.70 9.54
N ASN A 101 -7.17 3.40 10.52
CA ASN A 101 -8.62 3.38 10.77
C ASN A 101 -9.47 3.76 9.55
N ALA A 102 -9.06 4.78 8.79
CA ALA A 102 -9.77 5.21 7.58
C ALA A 102 -9.78 4.12 6.48
N THR A 103 -8.64 3.44 6.31
CA THR A 103 -8.50 2.31 5.37
C THR A 103 -9.38 1.13 5.81
N ALA A 104 -9.35 0.79 7.11
CA ALA A 104 -10.18 -0.26 7.66
C ALA A 104 -11.68 0.02 7.48
N GLU A 105 -12.13 1.26 7.71
CA GLU A 105 -13.50 1.69 7.49
C GLU A 105 -13.91 1.57 6.02
N ALA A 106 -13.08 2.06 5.10
CA ALA A 106 -13.34 1.99 3.66
C ALA A 106 -13.49 0.52 3.20
N ILE A 107 -12.59 -0.36 3.61
CA ILE A 107 -12.67 -1.80 3.32
C ILE A 107 -13.94 -2.40 3.92
N GLY A 108 -14.32 -2.01 5.14
CA GLY A 108 -15.57 -2.42 5.78
C GLY A 108 -16.81 -2.01 4.98
N ARG A 109 -16.86 -0.74 4.53
CA ARG A 109 -17.94 -0.20 3.69
C ARG A 109 -18.02 -0.94 2.36
N PHE A 110 -16.89 -1.15 1.69
CA PHE A 110 -16.84 -1.93 0.44
C PHE A 110 -17.45 -3.33 0.61
N ARG A 111 -17.15 -4.05 1.70
CA ARG A 111 -17.73 -5.38 1.93
C ARG A 111 -19.24 -5.35 2.13
N GLN A 112 -19.81 -4.23 2.55
CA GLN A 112 -21.25 -4.06 2.74
C GLN A 112 -21.95 -3.61 1.45
N THR A 113 -21.34 -2.71 0.68
CA THR A 113 -21.99 -2.04 -0.46
C THR A 113 -21.55 -2.59 -1.82
N GLY A 114 -20.35 -3.16 -1.92
CA GLY A 114 -19.71 -3.52 -3.18
C GLY A 114 -19.15 -2.32 -3.97
N GLU A 115 -19.21 -1.10 -3.42
CA GLU A 115 -18.76 0.11 -4.11
C GLU A 115 -17.25 0.32 -4.00
N GLY A 116 -16.55 0.43 -5.13
CA GLY A 116 -15.10 0.59 -5.17
C GLY A 116 -14.59 1.95 -4.66
N TYR A 117 -15.44 3.00 -4.69
CA TYR A 117 -15.12 4.32 -4.14
C TYR A 117 -15.79 4.51 -2.78
N CYS A 118 -15.16 4.03 -1.72
CA CYS A 118 -15.74 3.94 -0.38
C CYS A 118 -14.98 4.73 0.69
N GLY A 119 -14.02 5.57 0.30
CA GLY A 119 -13.28 6.44 1.21
C GLY A 119 -14.16 7.46 1.94
N SER A 120 -13.72 7.90 3.12
CA SER A 120 -14.36 8.99 3.85
C SER A 120 -14.16 10.33 3.11
N ALA A 121 -15.21 11.15 3.06
CA ALA A 121 -15.13 12.51 2.56
C ALA A 121 -14.65 13.53 3.62
N ASP A 122 -14.43 13.10 4.88
CA ASP A 122 -13.92 13.97 5.95
C ASP A 122 -12.44 14.30 5.67
N PRO A 123 -12.06 15.59 5.55
CA PRO A 123 -10.67 16.02 5.38
C PRO A 123 -9.71 15.50 6.46
N ARG A 124 -10.21 15.17 7.66
CA ARG A 124 -9.43 14.61 8.76
C ARG A 124 -9.14 13.11 8.62
N SER A 125 -9.75 12.45 7.65
CA SER A 125 -9.50 11.03 7.33
C SER A 125 -8.31 10.84 6.37
N ALA A 126 -7.63 11.91 5.95
CA ALA A 126 -6.45 11.86 5.09
C ALA A 126 -5.20 11.39 5.87
N GLY A 127 -5.13 10.09 6.18
CA GLY A 127 -3.90 9.45 6.67
C GLY A 127 -2.95 9.08 5.53
N ASN A 128 -1.77 8.50 5.82
CA ASN A 128 -0.76 8.16 4.81
C ASN A 128 -1.26 7.20 3.71
N GLY A 129 -2.27 6.37 3.99
CA GLY A 129 -2.97 5.56 2.98
C GLY A 129 -3.65 6.38 1.86
N SER A 130 -3.81 7.69 2.05
CA SER A 130 -4.31 8.63 1.04
C SER A 130 -3.30 8.96 -0.06
N ILE A 131 -1.99 8.71 0.13
CA ILE A 131 -0.99 8.92 -0.93
C ILE A 131 -1.21 7.93 -2.09
N LEU A 132 -1.64 6.70 -1.81
CA LEU A 132 -2.06 5.74 -2.83
C LEU A 132 -3.42 6.11 -3.48
N TYR A 133 -4.28 6.85 -2.78
CA TYR A 133 -5.63 7.25 -3.24
C TYR A 133 -5.63 8.56 -4.06
N SER A 134 -4.73 9.50 -3.74
CA SER A 134 -4.71 10.84 -4.33
C SER A 134 -4.15 10.88 -5.77
N ALA A 135 -3.43 9.85 -6.21
CA ALA A 135 -3.05 9.70 -7.62
C ALA A 135 -4.25 9.32 -8.52
N SER A 136 -5.33 8.81 -7.93
CA SER A 136 -6.47 8.22 -8.64
C SER A 136 -7.70 9.13 -8.66
N SER A 137 -7.68 10.26 -7.95
CA SER A 137 -8.83 11.17 -7.79
C SER A 137 -8.58 12.53 -8.44
N ARG A 138 -8.30 12.54 -9.75
CA ARG A 138 -8.73 13.56 -10.72
C ARG A 138 -8.16 13.20 -12.10
N HIS A 139 -9.08 12.96 -13.05
CA HIS A 139 -8.90 12.53 -14.43
C HIS A 139 -8.72 11.01 -14.66
N PRO A 140 -9.55 10.37 -15.51
CA PRO A 140 -9.25 9.06 -16.04
C PRO A 140 -7.99 9.18 -16.87
N LEU A 141 -6.85 8.70 -16.35
CA LEU A 141 -5.66 8.46 -17.15
C LEU A 141 -5.99 7.33 -18.14
N ARG A 142 -6.53 7.71 -19.30
CA ARG A 142 -6.54 6.85 -20.49
C ARG A 142 -5.08 6.58 -20.85
N PHE A 143 -4.54 5.45 -20.39
CA PHE A 143 -3.39 4.83 -21.03
C PHE A 143 -3.88 4.21 -22.35
N THR A 144 -4.00 5.03 -23.40
CA THR A 144 -3.99 4.49 -24.76
C THR A 144 -2.54 4.10 -25.07
N LEU A 145 -2.23 2.81 -24.96
CA LEU A 145 -1.05 2.23 -25.56
C LEU A 145 -1.17 2.40 -27.09
N PRO A 146 -0.21 3.07 -27.78
CA PRO A 146 -0.17 3.00 -29.22
C PRO A 146 0.37 1.60 -29.58
N PHE A 147 -0.50 0.75 -30.10
CA PHE A 147 -0.04 -0.40 -30.89
C PHE A 147 0.60 0.15 -32.16
N GLY A 148 1.88 -0.18 -32.35
CA GLY A 148 2.66 0.06 -33.56
C GLY A 148 3.73 -1.02 -33.67
#